data_AF-A0A0R2ZM43-F1
#
_entry.id   AF-A0A0R2ZM43-F1
#
_cell.length_a   1.000
_cell.length_b   1.000
_cell.length_c   1.000
_cell.angle_alpha   90.00
_cell.angle_beta   90.00
_cell.angle_gamma   90.00
#
_symmetry.space_group_name_H-M   'P 1'
#
loop_
_entity.id
_entity.type
_entity.pdbx_description
1 polymer ?
#
loop_
_entity_poly.entity_id
_entity_poly.type
_entity_poly.pdbx_seq_one_letter_code
_entity_poly.pdbx_strand_id
1 'polypeptide(L)'
;MFLRRDKPLKVELVTPIHLTATSASTYLGPLDKPAAEEAITNTDLAFKLVTFGALTSQAALVIIGYSLLIGKLQQFGIDPSELSLSTPTLLLYGYTSLFSGALGVADRLPIIGPTLVAVPFVVIAALFVAAITRKLKASVVAGLASWMGIAMFVVFFAPGVGVQYGSGTGLVDFKKYTQLETAGEIDAVDTVVTDKGERLVGHLILADSKSTFLLVGRTLFKLDGTTGRVIRETELKQRPSEMEKLPPKA
;
A
#
# COMPACT_ATOMS: atom_id res chain seq x y z
N MET A 1 -50.30 -63.82 10.30
CA MET A 1 -50.58 -65.06 11.05
C MET A 1 -49.50 -65.17 12.13
N PHE A 2 -49.83 -64.96 13.41
CA PHE A 2 -50.10 -66.02 14.40
C PHE A 2 -48.87 -66.96 14.56
N LEU A 3 -48.29 -67.29 15.71
CA LEU A 3 -48.67 -67.18 17.13
C LEU A 3 -47.49 -67.73 17.95
N ARG A 4 -47.32 -67.19 19.16
CA ARG A 4 -46.50 -67.58 20.32
C ARG A 4 -46.06 -69.06 20.47
N ARG A 5 -44.92 -69.26 21.15
CA ARG A 5 -44.85 -70.09 22.38
C ARG A 5 -43.59 -69.84 23.23
N ASP A 6 -43.83 -69.48 24.48
CA ASP A 6 -42.89 -69.26 25.59
C ASP A 6 -42.30 -70.58 26.14
N LYS A 7 -41.09 -70.52 26.72
CA LYS A 7 -40.80 -71.11 28.04
C LYS A 7 -39.53 -70.52 28.71
N PRO A 8 -39.51 -70.39 30.06
CA PRO A 8 -38.65 -69.45 30.78
C PRO A 8 -37.51 -70.14 31.56
N LEU A 9 -36.45 -69.40 31.91
CA LEU A 9 -35.54 -69.77 33.00
C LEU A 9 -35.35 -68.57 33.94
N LYS A 10 -35.98 -68.69 35.11
CA LYS A 10 -35.80 -67.81 36.27
C LYS A 10 -34.64 -68.39 37.08
N VAL A 11 -33.55 -67.65 37.23
CA VAL A 11 -32.44 -68.05 38.11
C VAL A 11 -32.31 -66.97 39.18
N GLU A 12 -32.72 -67.33 40.41
CA GLU A 12 -32.47 -66.55 41.60
C GLU A 12 -31.08 -66.91 42.12
N LEU A 13 -30.16 -65.96 42.09
CA LEU A 13 -28.87 -66.07 42.77
C LEU A 13 -29.06 -65.68 44.24
N VAL A 14 -29.04 -66.71 45.09
CA VAL A 14 -29.06 -66.62 46.55
C VAL A 14 -27.76 -65.95 47.02
N THR A 15 -27.89 -64.71 47.52
CA THR A 15 -27.18 -63.98 48.61
C THR A 15 -25.73 -64.34 49.05
N PRO A 16 -24.98 -63.39 49.66
CA PRO A 16 -23.78 -62.80 49.09
C PRO A 16 -22.49 -63.16 49.86
N ILE A 17 -21.32 -62.99 49.24
CA ILE A 17 -20.03 -62.95 49.97
C ILE A 17 -19.30 -61.65 49.62
N HIS A 18 -18.89 -60.98 50.69
CA HIS A 18 -18.41 -59.61 50.77
C HIS A 18 -17.11 -59.35 49.98
N LEU A 19 -17.06 -58.16 49.38
CA LEU A 19 -15.89 -57.54 48.76
C LEU A 19 -14.67 -57.54 49.69
N THR A 20 -13.55 -58.05 49.20
CA THR A 20 -12.22 -57.60 49.63
C THR A 20 -11.36 -57.46 48.38
N ALA A 21 -11.34 -56.26 47.78
CA ALA A 21 -10.39 -55.93 46.73
C ALA A 21 -9.19 -55.23 47.39
N THR A 22 -8.10 -55.97 47.50
CA THR A 22 -6.76 -55.49 47.84
C THR A 22 -6.34 -54.38 46.89
N SER A 23 -5.81 -53.30 47.45
CA SER A 23 -5.22 -52.19 46.72
C SER A 23 -4.00 -52.66 45.91
N ALA A 24 -3.97 -52.38 44.61
CA ALA A 24 -2.75 -52.36 43.82
C ALA A 24 -2.83 -51.18 42.84
N SER A 25 -1.86 -50.29 42.99
CA SER A 25 -1.64 -49.06 42.24
C SER A 25 -1.30 -49.30 40.76
N THR A 26 -1.49 -48.22 39.99
CA THR A 26 -0.69 -47.81 38.81
C THR A 26 -1.30 -48.10 37.44
N TYR A 27 -1.98 -47.10 36.86
CA TYR A 27 -1.50 -46.35 35.68
C TYR A 27 -2.39 -45.12 35.43
N LEU A 28 -1.97 -43.93 35.86
CA LEU A 28 -2.52 -42.66 35.36
C LEU A 28 -1.75 -42.32 34.08
N GLY A 29 -2.27 -42.78 32.94
CA GLY A 29 -1.76 -42.37 31.63
C GLY A 29 -2.03 -40.86 31.41
N PRO A 30 -1.08 -40.08 30.89
CA PRO A 30 -1.30 -38.66 30.65
C PRO A 30 -1.71 -38.43 29.18
N LEU A 31 -2.99 -38.43 28.85
CA LEU A 31 -3.55 -37.96 27.57
C LEU A 31 -5.08 -37.97 27.74
N ASP A 32 -5.79 -36.86 27.72
CA ASP A 32 -5.94 -36.01 26.55
C ASP A 32 -6.00 -34.52 26.91
N LYS A 33 -5.11 -33.73 26.30
CA LYS A 33 -5.46 -32.35 25.96
C LYS A 33 -6.67 -32.45 25.01
N PRO A 34 -7.72 -31.63 25.15
CA PRO A 34 -8.79 -31.63 24.16
C PRO A 34 -8.14 -31.39 22.79
N ALA A 35 -8.47 -32.25 21.84
CA ALA A 35 -8.04 -32.15 20.44
C ALA A 35 -8.03 -30.68 20.06
N ALA A 36 -6.87 -30.17 19.64
CA ALA A 36 -6.76 -28.81 19.16
C ALA A 36 -7.87 -28.62 18.11
N GLU A 37 -8.89 -27.81 18.43
CA GLU A 37 -9.97 -27.49 17.51
C GLU A 37 -9.32 -27.04 16.21
N GLU A 38 -9.40 -27.87 15.17
CA GLU A 38 -8.67 -27.63 13.94
C GLU A 38 -9.12 -26.29 13.35
N ALA A 39 -8.14 -25.42 13.14
CA ALA A 39 -8.35 -24.13 12.52
C ALA A 39 -8.88 -24.31 11.09
N ILE A 40 -10.13 -23.94 10.84
CA ILE A 40 -10.69 -23.97 9.49
C ILE A 40 -10.40 -22.62 8.84
N THR A 41 -9.55 -22.63 7.81
CA THR A 41 -9.21 -21.44 6.99
C THR A 41 -9.99 -21.46 5.68
N ASN A 42 -10.70 -20.38 5.37
CA ASN A 42 -11.44 -20.24 4.11
C ASN A 42 -10.54 -19.63 3.03
N THR A 43 -9.99 -20.48 2.17
CA THR A 43 -9.07 -20.09 1.09
C THR A 43 -9.75 -19.32 -0.05
N ASP A 44 -11.01 -19.64 -0.37
CA ASP A 44 -11.80 -18.92 -1.39
C ASP A 44 -12.08 -17.47 -0.93
N LEU A 45 -12.48 -17.29 0.33
CA LEU A 45 -12.67 -15.96 0.90
C LEU A 45 -11.37 -15.17 0.95
N ALA A 46 -10.26 -15.82 1.31
CA ALA A 46 -8.94 -15.19 1.32
C ALA A 46 -8.56 -14.66 -0.08
N PHE A 47 -8.74 -15.49 -1.12
CA PHE A 47 -8.43 -15.09 -2.49
C PHE A 47 -9.31 -13.92 -2.99
N LYS A 48 -10.60 -13.94 -2.66
CA LYS A 48 -11.53 -12.85 -2.98
C LYS A 48 -11.14 -11.54 -2.30
N LEU A 49 -10.82 -11.59 -1.01
CA LEU A 49 -10.41 -10.42 -0.24
C LEU A 49 -9.09 -9.83 -0.76
N VAL A 50 -8.09 -10.68 -1.07
CA VAL A 50 -6.82 -10.22 -1.63
C VAL A 50 -7.03 -9.58 -3.01
N THR A 51 -7.80 -10.23 -3.89
CA THR A 51 -8.05 -9.71 -5.25
C THR A 51 -8.82 -8.40 -5.20
N PHE A 52 -9.88 -8.33 -4.39
CA PHE A 52 -10.65 -7.11 -4.19
C PHE A 52 -9.78 -5.99 -3.60
N GLY A 53 -9.01 -6.29 -2.56
CA GLY A 53 -8.08 -5.33 -1.94
C GLY A 53 -7.04 -4.81 -2.94
N ALA A 54 -6.49 -5.67 -3.80
CA ALA A 54 -5.55 -5.27 -4.83
C ALA A 54 -6.20 -4.32 -5.86
N LEU A 55 -7.39 -4.65 -6.36
CA LEU A 55 -8.13 -3.82 -7.32
C LEU A 55 -8.50 -2.46 -6.72
N THR A 56 -9.04 -2.45 -5.49
CA THR A 56 -9.39 -1.21 -4.79
C THR A 56 -8.16 -0.36 -4.50
N SER A 57 -7.04 -0.97 -4.11
CA SER A 57 -5.78 -0.24 -3.86
C SER A 57 -5.23 0.39 -5.13
N GLN A 58 -5.24 -0.32 -6.26
CA GLN A 58 -4.83 0.23 -7.55
C GLN A 58 -5.73 1.39 -7.98
N ALA A 59 -7.05 1.23 -7.86
CA ALA A 59 -8.00 2.30 -8.17
C ALA A 59 -7.78 3.54 -7.27
N ALA A 60 -7.60 3.34 -5.98
CA ALA A 60 -7.30 4.42 -5.03
C ALA A 60 -6.00 5.14 -5.37
N LEU A 61 -4.93 4.41 -5.71
CA LEU A 61 -3.66 4.99 -6.12
C LEU A 61 -3.79 5.81 -7.41
N VAL A 62 -4.54 5.33 -8.40
CA VAL A 62 -4.81 6.10 -9.63
C VAL A 62 -5.56 7.40 -9.30
N ILE A 63 -6.61 7.32 -8.49
CA ILE A 63 -7.40 8.50 -8.10
C ILE A 63 -6.53 9.51 -7.36
N ILE A 64 -5.79 9.06 -6.34
CA ILE A 64 -4.89 9.93 -5.57
C ILE A 64 -3.83 10.55 -6.48
N GLY A 65 -3.19 9.74 -7.32
CA GLY A 65 -2.17 10.20 -8.26
C GLY A 65 -2.71 11.26 -9.21
N TYR A 66 -3.89 11.02 -9.77
CA TYR A 66 -4.57 11.96 -10.66
C TYR A 66 -4.94 13.26 -9.94
N SER A 67 -5.59 13.18 -8.78
CA SER A 67 -6.03 14.36 -8.02
C SER A 67 -4.85 15.25 -7.60
N LEU A 68 -3.77 14.66 -7.10
CA LEU A 68 -2.59 15.42 -6.68
C LEU A 68 -1.85 16.04 -7.87
N LEU A 69 -1.72 15.30 -8.97
CA LEU A 69 -1.03 15.77 -10.16
C LEU A 69 -1.80 16.91 -10.82
N ILE A 70 -3.12 16.80 -10.93
CA ILE A 70 -3.96 17.90 -11.40
C ILE A 70 -3.86 19.12 -10.50
N GLY A 71 -3.98 18.94 -9.18
CA GLY A 71 -3.86 20.04 -8.24
C GLY A 71 -2.52 20.79 -8.41
N LYS A 72 -1.43 20.04 -8.60
CA LYS A 72 -0.09 20.61 -8.86
C LYS A 72 -0.04 21.34 -10.20
N LEU A 73 -0.51 20.73 -11.29
CA LEU A 73 -0.39 21.28 -12.64
C LEU A 73 -1.32 22.46 -12.90
N GLN A 74 -2.47 22.51 -12.24
CA GLN A 74 -3.37 23.67 -12.27
C GLN A 74 -2.71 24.93 -11.70
N GLN A 75 -1.80 24.81 -10.70
CA GLN A 75 -1.04 25.96 -10.20
C GLN A 75 -0.10 26.56 -11.26
N PHE A 76 0.28 25.76 -12.25
CA PHE A 76 1.05 26.21 -13.42
C PHE A 76 0.15 26.58 -14.61
N GLY A 77 -1.18 26.62 -14.45
CA GLY A 77 -2.11 26.92 -15.55
C GLY A 77 -2.17 25.83 -16.63
N ILE A 78 -1.76 24.60 -16.31
CA ILE A 78 -1.82 23.45 -17.22
C ILE A 78 -3.17 22.75 -17.01
N ASP A 79 -3.96 22.68 -18.08
CA ASP A 79 -5.24 21.98 -18.05
C ASP A 79 -5.02 20.44 -18.15
N PRO A 80 -5.69 19.63 -17.32
CA PRO A 80 -5.58 18.17 -17.38
C PRO A 80 -5.92 17.56 -18.74
N SER A 81 -6.81 18.20 -19.50
CA SER A 81 -7.20 17.76 -20.85
C SER A 81 -6.06 17.84 -21.87
N GLU A 82 -5.01 18.59 -21.56
CA GLU A 82 -3.83 18.73 -22.41
C GLU A 82 -2.82 17.60 -22.23
N LEU A 83 -3.03 16.73 -21.24
CA LEU A 83 -2.05 15.75 -20.80
C LEU A 83 -2.41 14.33 -21.23
N SER A 84 -1.42 13.61 -21.73
CA SER A 84 -1.50 12.17 -21.97
C SER A 84 -1.00 11.37 -20.75
N LEU A 85 -1.77 11.41 -19.67
CA LEU A 85 -1.44 10.70 -18.43
C LEU A 85 -1.76 9.21 -18.56
N SER A 86 -0.72 8.38 -18.55
CA SER A 86 -0.87 6.93 -18.55
C SER A 86 -1.22 6.39 -17.16
N THR A 87 -1.98 5.29 -17.09
CA THR A 87 -2.30 4.62 -15.81
C THR A 87 -1.05 4.26 -14.99
N PRO A 88 0.04 3.74 -15.58
CA PRO A 88 1.29 3.52 -14.84
C PRO A 88 1.87 4.79 -14.20
N THR A 89 1.84 5.93 -14.91
CA THR A 89 2.30 7.22 -14.38
C THR A 89 1.46 7.64 -13.18
N LEU A 90 0.13 7.50 -13.26
CA LEU A 90 -0.78 7.86 -12.17
C LEU A 90 -0.59 6.96 -10.94
N LEU A 91 -0.44 5.65 -11.15
CA LEU A 91 -0.14 4.70 -10.08
C LEU A 91 1.18 5.04 -9.37
N LEU A 92 2.24 5.29 -10.14
CA LEU A 92 3.55 5.62 -9.59
C LEU A 92 3.51 6.96 -8.82
N TYR A 93 2.85 7.97 -9.38
CA TYR A 93 2.72 9.26 -8.71
C TYR A 93 1.88 9.17 -7.43
N GLY A 94 0.77 8.43 -7.46
CA GLY A 94 -0.04 8.16 -6.27
C GLY A 94 0.75 7.41 -5.19
N TYR A 95 1.51 6.38 -5.58
CA TYR A 95 2.36 5.63 -4.67
C TYR A 95 3.44 6.49 -4.03
N THR A 96 4.23 7.19 -4.85
CA THR A 96 5.33 8.04 -4.36
C THR A 96 4.82 9.17 -3.47
N SER A 97 3.65 9.74 -3.77
CA SER A 97 3.01 10.74 -2.92
C SER A 97 2.58 10.17 -1.55
N LEU A 98 1.98 8.98 -1.52
CA LEU A 98 1.63 8.30 -0.27
C LEU A 98 2.87 7.90 0.53
N PHE A 99 3.89 7.38 -0.14
CA PHE A 99 5.16 7.01 0.47
C PHE A 99 5.83 8.22 1.12
N SER A 100 5.99 9.31 0.38
CA SER A 100 6.58 10.56 0.91
C SER A 100 5.73 11.17 2.02
N GLY A 101 4.40 11.10 1.92
CA GLY A 101 3.51 11.52 3.00
C GLY A 101 3.69 10.69 4.27
N ALA A 102 3.79 9.37 4.14
CA ALA A 102 4.02 8.47 5.25
C ALA A 102 5.38 8.70 5.92
N LEU A 103 6.44 8.93 5.13
CA LEU A 103 7.75 9.32 5.66
C LEU A 103 7.71 10.68 6.34
N GLY A 104 7.05 11.68 5.75
CA GLY A 104 6.93 13.01 6.36
C GLY A 104 6.19 12.98 7.71
N VAL A 105 5.26 12.05 7.91
CA VAL A 105 4.63 11.81 9.23
C VAL A 105 5.63 11.17 10.20
N ALA A 106 6.44 10.22 9.73
CA ALA A 106 7.46 9.58 10.56
C ALA A 106 8.57 10.57 10.99
N ASP A 107 9.01 11.45 10.08
CA ASP A 107 10.07 12.44 10.31
C ASP A 107 9.68 13.48 11.37
N ARG A 108 8.37 13.79 11.50
CA ARG A 108 7.87 14.71 12.54
C ARG A 108 8.00 14.14 13.95
N LEU A 109 8.04 12.81 14.10
CA LEU A 109 8.13 12.12 15.39
C LEU A 109 9.13 10.97 15.28
N PRO A 110 10.45 11.24 15.21
CA PRO A 110 11.46 10.25 14.80
C PRO A 110 11.52 8.99 15.68
N ILE A 111 11.09 9.07 16.95
CA ILE A 111 11.12 7.94 17.89
C ILE A 111 9.90 7.03 17.75
N ILE A 112 8.72 7.57 17.44
CA ILE A 112 7.43 6.82 17.43
C ILE A 112 6.87 6.67 16.02
N GLY A 113 7.31 7.52 15.10
CA GLY A 113 6.85 7.65 13.72
C GLY A 113 6.88 6.34 12.94
N PRO A 114 8.01 5.62 12.87
CA PRO A 114 8.08 4.35 12.14
C PRO A 114 7.09 3.30 12.68
N THR A 115 6.94 3.22 14.00
CA THR A 115 5.97 2.33 14.63
C THR A 115 4.54 2.74 14.30
N LEU A 116 4.23 4.04 14.36
CA LEU A 116 2.91 4.57 14.05
C LEU A 116 2.50 4.28 12.60
N VAL A 117 3.44 4.31 11.66
CA VAL A 117 3.21 3.99 10.24
C VAL A 117 3.05 2.47 10.01
N ALA A 118 3.66 1.62 10.85
CA ALA A 118 3.53 0.16 10.74
C ALA A 118 2.20 -0.38 11.32
N VAL A 119 1.64 0.27 12.34
CA VAL A 119 0.37 -0.12 12.99
C VAL A 119 -0.77 -0.39 11.99
N PRO A 120 -1.09 0.46 11.00
CA PRO A 120 -2.19 0.19 10.07
C PRO A 120 -2.00 -1.12 9.29
N PHE A 121 -0.77 -1.50 8.93
CA PHE A 121 -0.50 -2.77 8.24
C PHE A 121 -0.80 -3.97 9.14
N VAL A 122 -0.43 -3.90 10.42
CA VAL A 122 -0.73 -4.96 11.40
C VAL A 122 -2.24 -5.05 11.65
N VAL A 123 -2.94 -3.93 11.74
CA VAL A 123 -4.41 -3.90 11.91
C VAL A 123 -5.11 -4.50 10.69
N ILE A 124 -4.71 -4.13 9.47
CA ILE A 124 -5.27 -4.69 8.24
C ILE A 124 -5.01 -6.20 8.17
N ALA A 125 -3.80 -6.65 8.52
CA ALA A 125 -3.47 -8.07 8.57
C ALA A 125 -4.31 -8.82 9.63
N ALA A 126 -4.56 -8.21 10.80
CA ALA A 126 -5.39 -8.80 11.84
C ALA A 126 -6.85 -8.95 11.39
N LEU A 127 -7.41 -7.92 10.75
CA LEU A 127 -8.76 -7.98 10.16
C LEU A 127 -8.84 -9.05 9.08
N PHE A 128 -7.81 -9.17 8.24
CA PHE A 128 -7.74 -10.19 7.19
C PHE A 128 -7.71 -11.60 7.79
N VAL A 129 -6.80 -11.88 8.72
CA VAL A 129 -6.68 -13.21 9.38
C VAL A 129 -7.98 -13.56 10.11
N ALA A 130 -8.57 -12.60 10.84
CA ALA A 130 -9.83 -12.81 11.56
C ALA A 130 -11.01 -13.08 10.61
N ALA A 131 -11.02 -12.48 9.42
CA ALA A 131 -12.09 -12.70 8.43
C ALA A 131 -12.01 -14.10 7.80
N ILE A 132 -10.80 -14.63 7.57
CA ILE A 132 -10.61 -15.90 6.84
C ILE A 132 -10.53 -17.12 7.76
N THR A 133 -10.23 -16.95 9.05
CA THR A 133 -10.09 -18.06 10.00
C THR A 133 -11.28 -18.14 10.95
N ARG A 134 -11.77 -19.36 11.19
CA ARG A 134 -12.75 -19.64 12.24
C ARG A 134 -12.08 -20.40 13.38
N LYS A 135 -12.47 -20.07 14.63
CA LYS A 135 -12.03 -20.75 15.86
C LYS A 135 -10.53 -20.67 16.17
N LEU A 136 -9.82 -19.70 15.60
CA LEU A 136 -8.42 -19.47 15.94
C LEU A 136 -8.31 -18.76 17.30
N LYS A 137 -7.38 -19.21 18.15
CA LYS A 137 -7.08 -18.52 19.41
C LYS A 137 -6.57 -17.10 19.12
N ALA A 138 -7.02 -16.12 19.90
CA ALA A 138 -6.64 -14.72 19.71
C ALA A 138 -5.12 -14.48 19.70
N SER A 139 -4.36 -15.25 20.49
CA SER A 139 -2.88 -15.17 20.51
C SER A 139 -2.24 -15.61 19.19
N VAL A 140 -2.84 -16.61 18.51
CA VAL A 140 -2.36 -17.10 17.20
C VAL A 140 -2.70 -16.09 16.12
N VAL A 141 -3.91 -15.52 16.15
CA VAL A 141 -4.30 -14.42 15.25
C VAL A 141 -3.36 -13.23 15.40
N ALA A 142 -3.07 -12.81 16.64
CA ALA A 142 -2.19 -11.69 16.92
C ALA A 142 -0.76 -11.94 16.41
N GLY A 143 -0.20 -13.14 16.63
CA GLY A 143 1.12 -13.51 16.13
C GLY A 143 1.20 -13.50 14.61
N LEU A 144 0.24 -14.15 13.94
CA LEU A 144 0.21 -14.25 12.49
C LEU A 144 -0.02 -12.88 11.84
N ALA A 145 -0.96 -12.10 12.37
CA ALA A 145 -1.25 -10.75 11.91
C ALA A 145 -0.05 -9.80 12.06
N SER A 146 0.70 -9.92 13.15
CA SER A 146 1.90 -9.11 13.37
C SER A 146 2.96 -9.42 12.31
N TRP A 147 3.25 -10.71 12.07
CA TRP A 147 4.23 -11.11 11.06
C TRP A 147 3.80 -10.71 9.64
N MET A 148 2.53 -10.97 9.28
CA MET A 148 1.97 -10.57 7.99
C MET A 148 1.97 -9.05 7.80
N GLY A 149 1.60 -8.29 8.83
CA GLY A 149 1.59 -6.83 8.79
C GLY A 149 2.99 -6.25 8.60
N ILE A 150 3.99 -6.77 9.32
CA ILE A 150 5.38 -6.37 9.14
C ILE A 150 5.87 -6.70 7.72
N ALA A 151 5.54 -7.89 7.19
CA ALA A 151 5.91 -8.26 5.83
C ALA A 151 5.26 -7.32 4.79
N MET A 152 3.97 -7.01 4.94
CA MET A 152 3.28 -6.04 4.07
C MET A 152 3.91 -4.65 4.14
N PHE A 153 4.27 -4.20 5.35
CA PHE A 153 4.96 -2.93 5.56
C PHE A 153 6.29 -2.89 4.80
N VAL A 154 7.14 -3.91 4.95
CA VAL A 154 8.44 -3.97 4.25
C VAL A 154 8.23 -3.95 2.73
N VAL A 155 7.30 -4.76 2.20
CA VAL A 155 7.01 -4.81 0.76
C VAL A 155 6.50 -3.47 0.23
N PHE A 156 5.64 -2.77 1.00
CA PHE A 156 5.11 -1.47 0.60
C PHE A 156 6.21 -0.40 0.52
N PHE A 157 7.17 -0.39 1.44
CA PHE A 157 8.25 0.60 1.47
C PHE A 157 9.45 0.24 0.57
N ALA A 158 9.60 -1.02 0.16
CA ALA A 158 10.74 -1.47 -0.65
C ALA A 158 10.97 -0.68 -1.95
N PRO A 159 9.95 -0.36 -2.77
CA PRO A 159 10.17 0.46 -3.97
C PRO A 159 10.70 1.86 -3.66
N GLY A 160 10.20 2.51 -2.60
CA GLY A 160 10.65 3.84 -2.20
C GLY A 160 12.09 3.86 -1.67
N VAL A 161 12.52 2.81 -0.96
CA VAL A 161 13.95 2.59 -0.64
C VAL A 161 14.78 2.46 -1.91
N GLY A 162 14.26 1.75 -2.92
CA GLY A 162 14.89 1.64 -4.24
C GLY A 162 15.08 3.00 -4.93
N VAL A 163 14.08 3.89 -4.85
CA VAL A 163 14.16 5.26 -5.39
C VAL A 163 15.23 6.08 -4.66
N GLN A 164 15.27 6.03 -3.32
CA GLN A 164 16.28 6.73 -2.54
C GLN A 164 17.70 6.22 -2.83
N TYR A 165 17.86 4.90 -2.90
CA TYR A 165 19.13 4.28 -3.29
C TYR A 165 19.56 4.73 -4.69
N GLY A 166 18.63 4.72 -5.66
CA GLY A 166 18.86 5.18 -7.02
C GLY A 166 19.32 6.64 -7.09
N SER A 167 18.68 7.53 -6.32
CA SER A 167 19.08 8.94 -6.20
C SER A 167 20.52 9.08 -5.68
N GLY A 168 20.86 8.35 -4.61
CA GLY A 168 22.21 8.32 -4.07
C GLY A 168 23.26 7.84 -5.08
N THR A 169 22.96 6.77 -5.83
CA THR A 169 23.87 6.30 -6.91
C THR A 169 24.00 7.31 -8.04
N GLY A 170 22.93 8.02 -8.39
CA GLY A 170 22.97 9.08 -9.41
C GLY A 170 23.88 10.25 -9.02
N LEU A 171 23.87 10.64 -7.75
CA LEU A 171 24.78 11.67 -7.21
C LEU A 171 26.25 11.23 -7.25
N VAL A 172 26.52 9.95 -6.94
CA VAL A 172 27.87 9.37 -7.03
C VAL A 172 28.35 9.36 -8.48
N ASP A 173 27.51 8.95 -9.41
CA ASP A 173 27.82 8.95 -10.84
C ASP A 173 28.01 10.36 -11.38
N PHE A 174 27.18 11.33 -10.96
CA PHE A 174 27.37 12.73 -11.30
C PHE A 174 28.76 13.22 -10.87
N LYS A 175 29.11 13.04 -9.60
CA LYS A 175 30.45 13.43 -9.08
C LYS A 175 31.56 12.77 -9.89
N LYS A 176 31.41 11.49 -10.23
CA LYS A 176 32.39 10.73 -11.02
C LYS A 176 32.57 11.30 -12.44
N TYR A 177 31.48 11.66 -13.12
CA TYR A 177 31.53 12.10 -14.51
C TYR A 177 31.78 13.61 -14.67
N THR A 178 31.38 14.44 -13.73
CA THR A 178 31.54 15.90 -13.81
C THR A 178 32.68 16.44 -12.98
N GLN A 179 33.20 15.66 -12.02
CA GLN A 179 34.21 16.07 -11.03
C GLN A 179 33.76 17.23 -10.14
N LEU A 180 32.46 17.53 -10.11
CA LEU A 180 31.87 18.55 -9.23
C LEU A 180 31.42 17.91 -7.93
N GLU A 181 31.73 18.55 -6.80
CA GLU A 181 31.15 18.17 -5.50
C GLU A 181 29.78 18.83 -5.34
N THR A 182 28.77 18.02 -5.05
CA THR A 182 27.42 18.50 -4.76
C THR A 182 27.02 18.08 -3.35
N ALA A 183 26.71 19.05 -2.50
CA ALA A 183 26.10 18.83 -1.20
C ALA A 183 24.58 18.91 -1.34
N GLY A 184 23.95 17.85 -1.86
CA GLY A 184 22.49 17.74 -1.97
C GLY A 184 21.99 17.42 -3.38
N GLU A 185 20.71 17.72 -3.61
CA GLU A 185 20.00 17.45 -4.86
C GLU A 185 20.53 18.32 -6.02
N ILE A 186 20.50 17.77 -7.25
CA ILE A 186 20.97 18.47 -8.45
C ILE A 186 19.81 19.28 -9.01
N ASP A 187 19.98 20.60 -9.10
CA ASP A 187 19.04 21.45 -9.84
C ASP A 187 19.31 21.34 -11.34
N ALA A 188 18.32 20.87 -12.09
CA ALA A 188 18.41 20.70 -13.53
C ALA A 188 17.71 21.87 -14.23
N VAL A 189 18.45 22.51 -15.14
CA VAL A 189 17.94 23.53 -16.06
C VAL A 189 18.04 22.96 -17.46
N ASP A 190 16.89 22.80 -18.10
CA ASP A 190 16.78 22.20 -19.42
C ASP A 190 16.89 23.26 -20.51
N THR A 191 17.55 22.89 -21.59
CA THR A 191 17.62 23.66 -22.82
C THR A 191 16.76 22.98 -23.88
N VAL A 192 15.79 23.70 -24.44
CA VAL A 192 15.05 23.25 -25.63
C VAL A 192 15.39 24.19 -26.80
N VAL A 193 15.76 23.60 -27.94
CA VAL A 193 15.93 24.33 -29.20
C VAL A 193 14.64 24.23 -29.99
N THR A 194 14.04 25.36 -30.33
CA THR A 194 12.78 25.41 -31.07
C THR A 194 12.98 25.12 -32.55
N ASP A 195 11.88 24.86 -33.26
CA ASP A 195 11.85 24.75 -34.73
C ASP A 195 12.39 25.99 -35.46
N LYS A 196 12.38 27.15 -34.79
CA LYS A 196 12.95 28.41 -35.28
C LYS A 196 14.43 28.60 -34.94
N GLY A 197 15.05 27.64 -34.27
CA GLY A 197 16.44 27.73 -33.79
C GLY A 197 16.62 28.61 -32.54
N GLU A 198 15.52 29.04 -31.90
CA GLU A 198 15.60 29.79 -30.65
C GLU A 198 15.89 28.83 -29.49
N ARG A 199 16.72 29.28 -28.54
CA ARG A 199 17.14 28.47 -27.41
C ARG A 199 16.38 28.92 -26.16
N LEU A 200 15.45 28.08 -25.70
CA LEU A 200 14.72 28.27 -24.45
C LEU A 200 15.46 27.53 -23.33
N VAL A 201 15.74 28.23 -22.23
CA VAL A 201 16.46 27.67 -21.08
C VAL A 201 15.61 27.88 -19.83
N GLY A 202 15.20 26.80 -19.17
CA GLY A 202 14.27 26.88 -18.05
C GLY A 202 14.10 25.55 -17.30
N HIS A 203 13.15 25.50 -16.38
CA HIS A 203 12.87 24.30 -15.60
C HIS A 203 11.78 23.46 -16.27
N LEU A 204 12.06 22.19 -16.51
CA LEU A 204 11.05 21.25 -17.01
C LEU A 204 10.01 20.96 -15.92
N ILE A 205 8.76 21.33 -16.19
CA ILE A 205 7.63 21.04 -15.29
C ILE A 205 7.06 19.66 -15.59
N LEU A 206 6.91 19.34 -16.87
CA LEU A 206 6.37 18.07 -17.35
C LEU A 206 6.77 17.85 -18.81
N ALA A 207 7.14 16.62 -19.16
CA ALA A 207 7.23 16.17 -20.55
C ALA A 207 6.38 14.91 -20.72
N ASP A 208 5.53 14.90 -21.74
CA ASP A 208 4.81 13.70 -22.18
C ASP A 208 5.04 13.44 -23.68
N SER A 209 4.38 12.41 -24.22
CA SER A 209 4.54 12.01 -25.63
C SER A 209 4.12 13.08 -26.65
N LYS A 210 3.32 14.07 -26.25
CA LYS A 210 2.73 15.08 -27.14
C LYS A 210 3.24 16.48 -26.88
N SER A 211 3.51 16.81 -25.63
CA SER A 211 3.78 18.16 -25.16
C SER A 211 4.88 18.18 -24.11
N THR A 212 5.71 19.22 -24.18
CA THR A 212 6.70 19.55 -23.16
C THR A 212 6.34 20.91 -22.56
N PHE A 213 6.30 21.00 -21.24
CA PHE A 213 6.00 22.21 -20.49
C PHE A 213 7.28 22.70 -19.80
N LEU A 214 7.83 23.80 -20.30
CA LEU A 214 9.08 24.40 -19.82
C LEU A 214 8.79 25.76 -19.18
N LEU A 215 9.21 25.96 -17.94
CA LEU A 215 9.08 27.23 -17.23
C LEU A 215 10.35 28.06 -17.41
N VAL A 216 10.25 29.18 -18.14
CA VAL A 216 11.34 30.13 -18.33
C VAL A 216 11.00 31.41 -17.56
N GLY A 217 11.66 31.60 -16.41
CA GLY A 217 11.34 32.69 -15.49
C GLY A 217 9.91 32.59 -14.95
N ARG A 218 9.01 33.44 -15.47
CA ARG A 218 7.58 33.46 -15.10
C ARG A 218 6.66 32.99 -16.23
N THR A 219 7.21 32.61 -17.37
CA THR A 219 6.44 32.20 -18.55
C THR A 219 6.55 30.70 -18.74
N LEU A 220 5.40 30.03 -18.75
CA LEU A 220 5.30 28.63 -19.09
C LEU A 220 5.14 28.49 -20.60
N PHE A 221 6.08 27.79 -21.23
CA PHE A 221 6.06 27.43 -22.64
C PHE A 221 5.51 26.02 -22.80
N LYS A 222 4.46 25.87 -23.62
CA LYS A 222 4.01 24.59 -24.14
C LYS A 222 4.66 24.37 -25.50
N LEU A 223 5.45 23.31 -25.60
CA LEU A 223 6.17 22.92 -26.79
C LEU A 223 5.58 21.61 -27.32
N ASP A 224 5.52 21.46 -28.63
CA ASP A 224 5.22 20.18 -29.27
C ASP A 224 6.37 19.20 -29.00
N GLY A 225 6.04 18.01 -28.50
CA GLY A 225 7.04 17.01 -28.09
C GLY A 225 7.86 16.43 -29.24
N THR A 226 7.41 16.57 -30.49
CA THR A 226 8.10 16.02 -31.67
C THR A 226 8.89 17.07 -32.44
N THR A 227 8.32 18.26 -32.58
CA THR A 227 8.89 19.33 -33.43
C THR A 227 9.62 20.40 -32.64
N GLY A 228 9.44 20.46 -31.31
CA GLY A 228 9.97 21.53 -30.48
C GLY A 228 9.32 22.90 -30.76
N ARG A 229 8.24 22.92 -31.54
CA ARG A 229 7.50 24.14 -31.87
C ARG A 229 6.77 24.66 -30.64
N VAL A 230 6.87 25.97 -30.39
CA VAL A 230 6.08 26.64 -29.34
C VAL A 230 4.60 26.67 -29.75
N ILE A 231 3.75 26.03 -28.96
CA ILE A 231 2.29 25.97 -29.14
C ILE A 231 1.60 27.10 -28.36
N ARG A 232 2.03 27.34 -27.12
CA ARG A 232 1.42 28.33 -26.23
C ARG A 232 2.44 28.89 -25.25
N GLU A 233 2.26 30.17 -24.93
CA GLU A 233 2.97 30.85 -23.84
C GLU A 233 1.96 31.28 -22.78
N THR A 234 2.30 31.13 -21.51
CA THR A 234 1.41 31.47 -20.40
C THR A 234 2.21 32.17 -19.31
N GLU A 235 1.95 33.46 -19.11
CA GLU A 235 2.58 34.24 -18.04
C GLU A 235 1.89 33.94 -16.70
N LEU A 236 2.65 33.43 -15.74
CA LEU A 236 2.16 33.09 -14.41
C LEU A 236 2.17 34.33 -13.51
N LYS A 237 0.99 34.66 -12.96
CA LYS A 237 0.79 35.78 -12.03
C LYS A 237 0.13 35.27 -10.75
N GLN A 238 0.53 35.84 -9.60
CA GLN A 238 -0.15 35.55 -8.35
C GLN A 238 -1.59 36.03 -8.41
N ARG A 239 -2.54 35.17 -8.01
CA ARG A 239 -3.94 35.56 -7.90
C ARG A 239 -4.09 36.48 -6.66
N PRO A 240 -4.75 37.64 -6.76
CA PRO A 240 -4.95 38.52 -5.62
C PRO A 240 -5.82 37.83 -4.55
N SER A 241 -5.41 37.94 -3.28
CA SER A 241 -5.99 37.23 -2.13
C SER A 241 -7.49 37.49 -1.87
N GLU A 242 -8.08 38.53 -2.46
CA GLU A 242 -9.51 38.83 -2.29
C GLU A 242 -10.44 37.86 -3.03
N MET A 243 -9.98 37.18 -4.09
CA MET A 243 -10.83 36.23 -4.85
C MET A 243 -11.01 34.87 -4.18
N GLU A 244 -10.27 34.55 -3.11
CA GLU A 244 -10.33 33.25 -2.42
C GLU A 244 -11.59 33.11 -1.52
N LYS A 245 -12.27 34.22 -1.22
CA LYS A 245 -13.46 34.24 -0.34
C LYS A 245 -14.80 34.05 -1.05
N LEU A 246 -14.84 33.97 -2.38
CA LEU A 246 -16.09 33.75 -3.09
C LEU A 246 -16.34 32.24 -3.20
N PRO A 247 -17.43 31.71 -2.60
CA PRO A 247 -17.78 30.31 -2.78
C PRO A 247 -18.06 30.04 -4.26
N PRO A 248 -17.72 28.83 -4.78
CA PRO A 248 -18.08 28.46 -6.13
C PRO A 248 -19.60 28.55 -6.28
N LYS A 249 -20.08 29.28 -7.29
CA LYS A 249 -21.49 29.25 -7.67
C LYS A 249 -21.85 27.81 -8.01
N ALA A 250 -22.85 27.29 -7.30
CA ALA A 250 -23.48 26.00 -7.54
C ALA A 250 -24.14 25.94 -8.93
#